data_AF-A0A3D6BBZ5-F1
#
_entry.id   AF-A0A3D6BBZ5-F1
#
_cell.length_a   1.000
_cell.length_b   1.000
_cell.length_c   1.000
_cell.angle_alpha   90.00
_cell.angle_beta   90.00
_cell.angle_gamma   90.00
#
_symmetry.space_group_name_H-M   'P 1'
#
loop_
_entity.id
_entity.type
_entity.pdbx_description
1 polymer ?
#
loop_
_entity_poly.entity_id
_entity_poly.type
_entity_poly.pdbx_seq_one_letter_code
_entity_poly.pdbx_strand_id
1 'polypeptide(L)'
;MKKTIYLFAISFALVFAACSNTEQDITSPFASQIEKTAGDVQSYPYKLYQTFPELKSASVTWHNEKGGLVINIDDRSARMNTHLFATLDFVDVKGAVMAFLGSSEKGSYFISGLDEKEIKGIKLYNYVPTFSAGINVQPYSQSQLFNGLGVRGWSDGGSYAKVNSQQFPLNMDQLYGQLIASEGTQLIFLGKPQSEGFDFPKSEKLNLKDIKLFTLQR
;
A
#
# COMPACT_ATOMS: atom_id res chain seq x y z
N MET A 1 28.95 8.59 -60.66
CA MET A 1 28.00 8.79 -59.53
C MET A 1 27.25 7.48 -59.21
N LYS A 2 27.84 6.51 -58.48
CA LYS A 2 27.14 5.27 -58.04
C LYS A 2 27.80 4.56 -56.83
N LYS A 3 28.44 5.27 -55.89
CA LYS A 3 29.11 4.59 -54.74
C LYS A 3 28.99 5.31 -53.38
N THR A 4 27.96 6.12 -53.18
CA THR A 4 27.82 6.88 -51.91
C THR A 4 26.59 6.47 -51.07
N ILE A 5 25.73 5.59 -51.58
CA ILE A 5 24.47 5.22 -50.88
C ILE A 5 24.65 4.02 -49.93
N TYR A 6 25.66 3.17 -50.13
CA TYR A 6 25.84 1.96 -49.32
C TYR A 6 26.46 2.18 -47.93
N LEU A 7 26.99 3.37 -47.64
CA LEU A 7 27.58 3.69 -46.34
C LEU A 7 26.57 4.25 -45.32
N PHE A 8 25.34 4.58 -45.75
CA PHE A 8 24.26 5.05 -44.86
C PHE A 8 23.32 3.93 -44.38
N ALA A 9 23.35 2.76 -45.03
CA ALA A 9 22.48 1.64 -44.67
C ALA A 9 23.01 0.79 -43.49
N ILE A 10 24.30 0.89 -43.16
CA ILE A 10 24.91 0.14 -42.06
C ILE A 10 24.81 0.91 -40.72
N SER A 11 24.67 2.23 -40.78
CA SER A 11 24.50 3.10 -39.61
C SER A 11 23.11 3.00 -38.97
N PHE A 12 22.09 2.52 -39.70
CA PHE A 12 20.73 2.35 -39.17
C PHE A 12 20.48 0.98 -38.54
N ALA A 13 21.27 -0.03 -38.88
CA ALA A 13 21.15 -1.38 -38.31
C ALA A 13 21.84 -1.54 -36.94
N LEU A 14 22.77 -0.64 -36.59
CA LEU A 14 23.51 -0.67 -35.32
C LEU A 14 22.80 0.04 -34.16
N VAL A 15 21.64 0.67 -34.38
CA VAL A 15 20.82 1.24 -33.28
C VAL A 15 19.87 0.20 -32.66
N PHE A 16 19.62 -0.94 -33.31
CA PHE A 16 18.68 -1.96 -32.84
C PHE A 16 19.32 -3.18 -32.17
N ALA A 17 20.65 -3.23 -32.08
CA ALA A 17 21.39 -4.34 -31.47
C ALA A 17 22.23 -3.93 -30.25
N ALA A 18 21.95 -2.76 -29.66
CA ALA A 18 22.36 -2.46 -28.29
C ALA A 18 21.29 -3.00 -27.33
N CYS A 19 21.50 -4.25 -26.91
CA CYS A 19 21.14 -4.81 -25.61
C CYS A 19 19.83 -4.27 -25.01
N SER A 20 18.67 -4.82 -25.38
CA SER A 20 18.13 -6.04 -24.73
C SER A 20 18.45 -6.08 -23.23
N ASN A 21 17.70 -5.28 -22.46
CA ASN A 21 17.18 -5.58 -21.11
C ASN A 21 16.20 -4.45 -20.73
N THR A 22 15.19 -4.22 -21.57
CA THR A 22 13.85 -3.84 -21.11
C THR A 22 13.29 -5.09 -20.44
N GLU A 23 13.00 -5.16 -19.15
CA GLU A 23 12.15 -4.28 -18.35
C GLU A 23 12.73 -4.18 -16.94
N GLN A 24 13.35 -3.05 -16.60
CA GLN A 24 13.38 -2.65 -15.19
C GLN A 24 11.98 -2.15 -14.88
N ASP A 25 11.29 -2.90 -14.04
CA ASP A 25 9.98 -2.60 -13.48
C ASP A 25 10.09 -1.30 -12.64
N ILE A 26 10.05 -0.15 -13.30
CA ILE A 26 9.95 1.17 -12.66
C ILE A 26 8.48 1.35 -12.26
N THR A 27 8.01 0.54 -11.30
CA THR A 27 6.62 0.59 -10.81
C THR A 27 6.53 0.55 -9.29
N SER A 28 7.57 0.99 -8.57
CA SER A 28 7.41 1.51 -7.21
C SER A 28 8.66 2.28 -6.80
N PRO A 29 8.57 3.52 -6.32
CA PRO A 29 9.73 4.30 -5.93
C PRO A 29 10.40 3.83 -4.61
N PHE A 30 10.05 2.63 -4.12
CA PHE A 30 10.49 2.04 -2.86
C PHE A 30 11.45 0.84 -3.05
N ALA A 31 12.06 0.69 -4.23
CA ALA A 31 13.04 -0.35 -4.51
C ALA A 31 14.43 -0.03 -3.92
N SER A 32 14.50 0.12 -2.59
CA SER A 32 15.74 -0.03 -1.83
C SER A 32 15.50 -1.12 -0.80
N GLN A 33 15.90 -2.34 -1.13
CA GLN A 33 15.91 -3.44 -0.16
C GLN A 33 16.85 -3.04 0.97
N ILE A 34 16.29 -2.67 2.13
CA ILE A 34 17.06 -2.69 3.36
C ILE A 34 17.31 -4.16 3.66
N GLU A 35 18.52 -4.63 3.35
CA GLU A 35 18.99 -5.95 3.77
C GLU A 35 18.89 -6.03 5.29
N LYS A 36 18.01 -6.91 5.78
CA LYS A 36 17.87 -7.19 7.20
C LYS A 36 18.91 -8.23 7.60
N THR A 37 19.80 -7.88 8.53
CA THR A 37 20.67 -8.82 9.24
C THR A 37 19.82 -9.83 10.03
N ALA A 38 20.27 -11.09 10.04
CA ALA A 38 19.53 -12.30 10.44
C ALA A 38 19.13 -12.44 11.93
N GLY A 39 19.05 -11.35 12.70
CA GLY A 39 18.79 -11.37 14.15
C GLY A 39 17.33 -11.13 14.59
N ASP A 40 16.50 -10.48 13.77
CA ASP A 40 15.16 -9.99 14.17
C ASP A 40 14.03 -10.58 13.31
N VAL A 41 13.88 -11.91 13.31
CA VAL A 41 12.74 -12.55 12.62
C VAL A 41 11.49 -12.46 13.51
N GLN A 42 10.95 -11.25 13.67
CA GLN A 42 9.50 -11.12 13.82
C GLN A 42 8.90 -11.50 12.46
N SER A 43 8.17 -12.61 12.39
CA SER A 43 7.54 -13.08 11.15
C SER A 43 6.35 -12.18 10.80
N TYR A 44 6.66 -10.98 10.31
CA TYR A 44 5.64 -10.11 9.76
C TYR A 44 5.06 -10.71 8.48
N PRO A 45 3.78 -10.45 8.17
CA PRO A 45 3.16 -10.93 6.94
C PRO A 45 3.74 -10.31 5.67
N TYR A 46 4.47 -9.19 5.80
CA TYR A 46 5.04 -8.45 4.67
C TYR A 46 6.48 -7.99 4.96
N LYS A 47 7.23 -7.74 3.88
CA LYS A 47 8.52 -7.05 3.96
C LYS A 47 8.33 -5.61 4.41
N LEU A 48 9.30 -5.09 5.17
CA LEU A 48 9.30 -3.68 5.58
C LEU A 48 9.22 -2.77 4.34
N TYR A 49 8.37 -1.75 4.39
CA TYR A 49 8.05 -0.83 3.29
C TYR A 49 7.41 -1.47 2.06
N GLN A 50 6.85 -2.68 2.20
CA GLN A 50 6.01 -3.25 1.14
C GLN A 50 4.87 -2.30 0.83
N THR A 51 4.73 -1.96 -0.46
CA THR A 51 3.70 -1.04 -0.94
C THR A 51 2.49 -1.79 -1.50
N PHE A 52 1.32 -1.20 -1.32
CA PHE A 52 0.03 -1.67 -1.81
C PHE A 52 -0.57 -0.55 -2.66
N PRO A 53 -0.56 -0.65 -4.01
CA PRO A 53 -1.18 0.34 -4.88
C PRO A 53 -2.70 0.44 -4.66
N GLU A 54 -3.24 1.61 -4.98
CA GLU A 54 -4.69 1.86 -4.91
C GLU A 54 -5.43 1.11 -6.02
N LEU A 55 -6.47 0.36 -5.63
CA LEU A 55 -7.37 -0.32 -6.53
C LEU A 55 -8.53 0.61 -6.90
N LYS A 56 -8.61 0.98 -8.18
CA LYS A 56 -9.64 1.90 -8.69
C LYS A 56 -10.97 1.23 -9.04
N SER A 57 -11.00 -0.10 -9.17
CA SER A 57 -12.14 -0.87 -9.66
C SER A 57 -12.98 -1.45 -8.52
N ALA A 58 -13.71 -0.58 -7.82
CA ALA A 58 -14.65 -1.00 -6.80
C ALA A 58 -15.87 -0.07 -6.72
N SER A 59 -17.00 -0.65 -6.34
CA SER A 59 -18.19 0.10 -5.95
C SER A 59 -18.47 -0.10 -4.47
N VAL A 60 -19.08 0.91 -3.87
CA VAL A 60 -19.38 0.93 -2.44
C VAL A 60 -20.85 1.26 -2.27
N THR A 61 -21.55 0.45 -1.49
CA THR A 61 -22.96 0.66 -1.16
C THR A 61 -23.19 0.53 0.33
N TRP A 62 -24.15 1.30 0.86
CA TRP A 62 -24.55 1.23 2.26
C TRP A 62 -25.60 0.15 2.47
N HIS A 63 -25.47 -0.58 3.57
CA HIS A 63 -26.44 -1.59 4.00
C HIS A 63 -27.11 -1.14 5.31
N ASN A 64 -28.06 -0.22 5.18
CA ASN A 64 -28.72 0.46 6.30
C ASN A 64 -29.32 -0.50 7.34
N GLU A 65 -29.96 -1.59 6.91
CA GLU A 65 -30.60 -2.55 7.83
C GLU A 65 -29.62 -3.26 8.78
N LYS A 66 -28.36 -3.41 8.38
CA LYS A 66 -27.31 -4.10 9.16
C LYS A 66 -26.29 -3.13 9.75
N GLY A 67 -26.45 -1.82 9.52
CA GLY A 67 -25.53 -0.78 9.99
C GLY A 67 -24.10 -1.03 9.52
N GLY A 68 -23.86 -0.90 8.21
CA GLY A 68 -22.53 -1.14 7.67
C GLY A 68 -22.41 -0.90 6.18
N LEU A 69 -21.20 -1.17 5.69
CA LEU A 69 -20.76 -0.91 4.33
C LEU A 69 -20.60 -2.21 3.56
N VAL A 70 -21.05 -2.23 2.30
CA VAL A 70 -20.76 -3.29 1.34
C VAL A 70 -19.81 -2.75 0.28
N ILE A 71 -18.68 -3.42 0.11
CA ILE A 71 -17.69 -3.14 -0.93
C ILE A 71 -17.80 -4.25 -1.98
N ASN A 72 -17.99 -3.89 -3.24
CA ASN A 72 -18.06 -4.83 -4.36
C ASN A 72 -16.92 -4.58 -5.34
N ILE A 73 -16.20 -5.65 -5.67
CA ILE A 73 -15.08 -5.66 -6.61
C ILE A 73 -15.40 -6.66 -7.72
N ASP A 74 -15.65 -6.13 -8.91
CA ASP A 74 -15.98 -6.93 -10.09
C ASP A 74 -14.74 -7.57 -10.72
N ASP A 75 -13.58 -6.93 -10.56
CA ASP A 75 -12.32 -7.45 -11.09
C ASP A 75 -11.94 -8.78 -10.41
N ARG A 76 -11.95 -9.85 -11.20
CA ARG A 76 -11.68 -11.22 -10.71
C ARG A 76 -10.27 -11.35 -10.13
N SER A 77 -9.28 -10.70 -10.73
CA SER A 77 -7.89 -10.76 -10.25
C SER A 77 -7.77 -10.09 -8.89
N ALA A 78 -8.39 -8.92 -8.74
CA ALA A 78 -8.40 -8.16 -7.51
C ALA A 78 -9.16 -8.87 -6.38
N ARG A 79 -10.34 -9.44 -6.63
CA ARG A 79 -11.13 -10.11 -5.57
C ARG A 79 -10.56 -11.45 -5.12
N MET A 80 -9.77 -12.13 -5.96
CA MET A 80 -9.07 -13.37 -5.58
C MET A 80 -7.76 -13.09 -4.85
N ASN A 81 -7.36 -11.82 -4.74
CA ASN A 81 -6.19 -11.41 -3.99
C ASN A 81 -6.44 -11.55 -2.49
N THR A 82 -5.55 -12.22 -1.75
CA THR A 82 -5.66 -12.41 -0.30
C THR A 82 -5.07 -11.26 0.51
N HIS A 83 -4.61 -10.19 -0.14
CA HIS A 83 -3.96 -9.03 0.47
C HIS A 83 -4.66 -7.75 0.06
N LEU A 84 -5.97 -7.73 0.26
CA LEU A 84 -6.84 -6.60 -0.02
C LEU A 84 -7.18 -5.85 1.27
N PHE A 85 -7.10 -4.53 1.23
CA PHE A 85 -7.37 -3.63 2.35
C PHE A 85 -8.29 -2.50 1.92
N ALA A 86 -9.10 -2.00 2.84
CA ALA A 86 -9.87 -0.78 2.68
C ALA A 86 -9.49 0.21 3.80
N THR A 87 -9.20 1.46 3.46
CA THR A 87 -9.10 2.55 4.45
C THR A 87 -10.37 3.38 4.40
N LEU A 88 -10.91 3.69 5.57
CA LEU A 88 -12.11 4.48 5.76
C LEU A 88 -11.71 5.81 6.40
N ASP A 89 -12.01 6.89 5.68
CA ASP A 89 -11.82 8.26 6.13
C ASP A 89 -13.11 8.76 6.75
N PHE A 90 -13.03 9.22 8.00
CA PHE A 90 -14.18 9.73 8.72
C PHE A 90 -14.30 11.26 8.53
N VAL A 91 -15.53 11.79 8.61
CA VAL A 91 -15.84 13.22 8.51
C VAL A 91 -15.28 13.98 9.71
N ASP A 92 -15.29 13.35 10.89
CA ASP A 92 -14.75 13.90 12.13
C ASP A 92 -13.32 13.38 12.38
N VAL A 93 -12.55 14.07 13.24
CA VAL A 93 -11.13 13.77 13.54
C VAL A 93 -10.94 12.43 14.26
N LYS A 94 -12.03 11.74 14.60
CA LYS A 94 -12.02 10.42 15.22
C LYS A 94 -11.57 9.36 14.21
N GLY A 95 -10.26 9.15 14.19
CA GLY A 95 -9.58 7.89 13.86
C GLY A 95 -9.98 7.27 12.52
N ALA A 96 -9.15 7.48 11.51
CA ALA A 96 -9.23 6.67 10.29
C ALA A 96 -9.19 5.17 10.66
N VAL A 97 -10.00 4.35 9.99
CA VAL A 97 -10.02 2.90 10.20
C VAL A 97 -9.48 2.22 8.96
N MET A 98 -8.77 1.12 9.13
CA MET A 98 -8.44 0.23 8.02
C MET A 98 -9.09 -1.14 8.26
N ALA A 99 -9.64 -1.74 7.23
CA ALA A 99 -10.18 -3.09 7.25
C ALA A 99 -9.37 -3.98 6.32
N PHE A 100 -9.01 -5.18 6.78
CA PHE A 100 -8.49 -6.23 5.90
C PHE A 100 -9.67 -6.97 5.27
N LEU A 101 -9.74 -6.99 3.94
CA LEU A 101 -10.84 -7.62 3.20
C LEU A 101 -10.53 -9.07 2.81
N GLY A 102 -9.25 -9.40 2.59
CA GLY A 102 -8.84 -10.71 2.08
C GLY A 102 -9.40 -11.01 0.70
N SER A 103 -9.54 -12.30 0.37
CA SER A 103 -10.13 -12.74 -0.90
C SER A 103 -11.60 -13.11 -0.74
N SER A 104 -12.38 -12.96 -1.82
CA SER A 104 -13.79 -13.34 -1.90
C SER A 104 -14.13 -13.80 -3.31
N GLU A 105 -14.64 -15.03 -3.44
CA GLU A 105 -15.11 -15.55 -4.74
C GLU A 105 -16.25 -14.69 -5.32
N LYS A 106 -17.10 -14.15 -4.43
CA LYS A 106 -18.23 -13.29 -4.78
C LYS A 106 -17.81 -11.84 -5.02
N GLY A 107 -16.62 -11.44 -4.55
CA GLY A 107 -16.13 -10.06 -4.64
C GLY A 107 -16.88 -9.05 -3.77
N SER A 108 -17.71 -9.52 -2.84
CA SER A 108 -18.48 -8.67 -1.93
C SER A 108 -17.94 -8.82 -0.51
N TYR A 109 -17.75 -7.69 0.17
CA TYR A 109 -17.18 -7.59 1.51
C TYR A 109 -18.08 -6.70 2.36
N PHE A 110 -18.39 -7.14 3.58
CA PHE A 110 -19.22 -6.39 4.52
C PHE A 110 -18.41 -5.94 5.73
N ILE A 111 -18.49 -4.64 6.05
CA ILE A 111 -17.90 -4.05 7.26
C ILE A 111 -19.04 -3.50 8.11
N SER A 112 -19.28 -4.10 9.27
CA SER A 112 -20.35 -3.70 10.19
C SER A 112 -19.93 -2.59 11.14
N GLY A 113 -20.90 -1.96 11.79
CA GLY A 113 -20.67 -0.98 12.86
C GLY A 113 -20.22 0.38 12.33
N LEU A 114 -20.61 0.73 11.11
CA LEU A 114 -20.28 2.00 10.45
C LEU A 114 -21.57 2.81 10.22
N ASP A 115 -21.50 4.12 10.40
CA ASP A 115 -22.55 5.08 10.03
C ASP A 115 -22.16 5.79 8.72
N GLU A 116 -23.10 5.83 7.77
CA GLU A 116 -22.94 6.53 6.49
C GLU A 116 -22.54 7.99 6.67
N LYS A 117 -23.11 8.67 7.66
CA LYS A 117 -22.86 10.10 7.89
C LYS A 117 -21.46 10.38 8.43
N GLU A 118 -20.81 9.37 8.97
CA GLU A 118 -19.48 9.50 9.55
C GLU A 118 -18.37 9.24 8.54
N ILE A 119 -18.65 8.61 7.38
CA ILE A 119 -17.63 8.28 6.38
C ILE A 119 -17.57 9.33 5.27
N LYS A 120 -16.40 9.96 5.15
CA LYS A 120 -16.06 10.92 4.09
C LYS A 120 -15.62 10.23 2.79
N GLY A 121 -14.92 9.10 2.91
CA GLY A 121 -14.36 8.43 1.73
C GLY A 121 -13.75 7.08 2.07
N ILE A 122 -13.65 6.24 1.04
CA ILE A 122 -13.08 4.90 1.14
C ILE A 122 -12.07 4.72 0.02
N LYS A 123 -10.94 4.11 0.35
CA LYS A 123 -9.91 3.73 -0.62
C LYS A 123 -9.54 2.28 -0.45
N LEU A 124 -9.25 1.62 -1.55
CA LEU A 124 -8.93 0.21 -1.58
C LEU A 124 -7.50 0.03 -2.04
N TYR A 125 -6.80 -0.92 -1.43
CA TYR A 125 -5.41 -1.21 -1.72
C TYR A 125 -5.22 -2.72 -1.84
N ASN A 126 -4.41 -3.15 -2.80
CA ASN A 126 -4.09 -4.56 -2.96
C ASN A 126 -2.59 -4.78 -3.16
N TYR A 127 -2.13 -6.00 -2.86
CA TYR A 127 -0.77 -6.43 -3.18
C TYR A 127 -0.82 -7.80 -3.85
N VAL A 128 -0.33 -7.91 -5.08
CA VAL A 128 -0.26 -9.18 -5.79
C VAL A 128 1.16 -9.74 -5.61
N PRO A 129 1.38 -10.77 -4.78
CA PRO A 129 2.69 -11.39 -4.65
C PRO A 129 3.09 -12.03 -5.98
N THR A 130 4.36 -11.89 -6.35
CA THR A 130 4.91 -12.57 -7.53
C THR A 130 4.86 -14.09 -7.33
N PHE A 131 4.55 -14.84 -8.39
CA PHE A 131 4.29 -16.30 -8.41
C PHE A 131 5.30 -17.18 -7.66
N SER A 132 6.52 -16.71 -7.41
CA SER A 132 7.57 -17.40 -6.65
C SER A 132 7.37 -17.41 -5.14
N ALA A 133 6.40 -16.67 -4.59
CA ALA A 133 6.27 -16.45 -3.15
C ALA A 133 5.56 -17.56 -2.37
N GLY A 134 5.04 -18.61 -3.02
CA GLY A 134 4.56 -19.82 -2.35
C GLY A 134 3.49 -19.58 -1.27
N ILE A 135 2.24 -19.81 -1.65
CA ILE A 135 1.03 -19.76 -0.80
C ILE A 135 0.56 -18.32 -0.49
N ASN A 136 -0.55 -17.96 -1.13
CA ASN A 136 -1.35 -16.76 -0.89
C ASN A 136 -2.11 -16.92 0.44
N VAL A 137 -1.41 -16.95 1.58
CA VAL A 137 -2.05 -17.10 2.90
C VAL A 137 -2.63 -15.74 3.32
N GLN A 138 -3.91 -15.73 3.72
CA GLN A 138 -4.51 -14.54 4.33
C GLN A 138 -3.86 -14.27 5.70
N PRO A 139 -3.23 -13.10 5.93
CA PRO A 139 -2.58 -12.81 7.20
C PRO A 139 -3.54 -12.45 8.34
N TYR A 140 -4.81 -12.14 8.02
CA TYR A 140 -5.84 -11.77 8.99
C TYR A 140 -7.18 -12.38 8.62
N SER A 141 -8.13 -12.33 9.57
CA SER A 141 -9.53 -12.63 9.30
C SER A 141 -10.16 -11.56 8.42
N GLN A 142 -11.06 -11.98 7.52
CA GLN A 142 -11.83 -11.07 6.69
C GLN A 142 -12.62 -10.06 7.54
N SER A 143 -12.61 -8.81 7.10
CA SER A 143 -13.16 -7.62 7.77
C SER A 143 -12.52 -7.30 9.13
N GLN A 144 -11.33 -7.84 9.44
CA GLN A 144 -10.56 -7.44 10.62
C GLN A 144 -10.24 -5.95 10.56
N LEU A 145 -10.59 -5.22 11.63
CA LEU A 145 -10.37 -3.79 11.75
C LEU A 145 -9.03 -3.46 12.41
N PHE A 146 -8.43 -2.38 11.94
CA PHE A 146 -7.21 -1.76 12.41
C PHE A 146 -7.55 -0.34 12.81
N ASN A 147 -7.20 0.01 14.05
CA ASN A 147 -7.48 1.32 14.61
C ASN A 147 -6.50 2.35 14.08
N GLY A 148 -7.00 3.54 13.78
CA GLY A 148 -6.19 4.71 13.48
C GLY A 148 -5.37 5.13 14.68
N LEU A 149 -4.09 5.46 14.45
CA LEU A 149 -3.23 6.09 15.44
C LEU A 149 -3.04 7.55 15.11
N GLY A 150 -3.14 8.39 16.13
CA GLY A 150 -2.89 9.82 16.02
C GLY A 150 -1.43 10.10 15.64
N VAL A 151 -1.23 10.85 14.56
CA VAL A 151 0.07 11.40 14.17
C VAL A 151 0.17 12.80 14.75
N ARG A 152 1.21 13.06 15.56
CA ARG A 152 1.43 14.39 16.16
C ARG A 152 2.04 15.36 15.16
N GLY A 153 2.82 14.83 14.22
CA GLY A 153 3.39 15.58 13.12
C GLY A 153 4.37 14.72 12.36
N TRP A 154 4.78 15.24 11.22
CA TRP A 154 5.86 14.66 10.43
C TRP A 154 6.78 15.79 9.96
N SER A 155 8.04 15.47 9.76
CA SER A 155 9.04 16.43 9.27
C SER A 155 9.83 15.84 8.11
N ASP A 156 10.15 16.70 7.15
CA ASP A 156 11.03 16.35 6.04
C ASP A 156 12.50 16.40 6.49
N GLY A 157 13.16 15.24 6.51
CA GLY A 157 14.59 15.09 6.80
C GLY A 157 15.45 15.07 5.54
N GLY A 158 14.91 15.45 4.38
CA GLY A 158 15.58 15.38 3.08
C GLY A 158 15.44 14.00 2.45
N SER A 159 16.23 13.02 2.91
CA SER A 159 16.21 11.64 2.37
C SER A 159 15.19 10.72 3.05
N TYR A 160 14.60 11.16 4.16
CA TYR A 160 13.63 10.41 4.95
C TYR A 160 12.54 11.35 5.47
N ALA A 161 11.35 10.80 5.66
CA ALA A 161 10.29 11.48 6.42
C ALA A 161 10.27 10.89 7.83
N LYS A 162 10.42 11.77 8.82
CA LYS A 162 10.30 11.40 10.24
C LYS A 162 8.87 11.58 10.69
N VAL A 163 8.25 10.52 11.16
CA VAL A 163 6.87 10.54 11.67
C VAL A 163 6.93 10.50 13.19
N ASN A 164 6.45 11.57 13.82
CA ASN A 164 6.27 11.62 15.27
C ASN A 164 4.83 11.21 15.56
N SER A 165 4.63 9.99 16.05
CA SER A 165 3.32 9.52 16.48
C SER A 165 3.07 9.88 17.94
N GLN A 166 1.84 9.71 18.41
CA GLN A 166 1.62 9.50 19.84
C GLN A 166 2.34 8.21 20.28
N GLN A 167 2.56 8.04 21.58
CA GLN A 167 3.13 6.81 22.14
C GLN A 167 2.41 5.59 21.56
N PHE A 168 3.16 4.70 20.90
CA PHE A 168 2.57 3.50 20.31
C PHE A 168 1.97 2.62 21.41
N PRO A 169 0.80 2.00 21.18
CA PRO A 169 0.24 1.04 22.13
C PRO A 169 1.23 -0.08 22.46
N LEU A 170 1.34 -0.47 23.73
CA LEU A 170 2.29 -1.50 24.17
C LEU A 170 2.01 -2.88 23.51
N ASN A 171 0.73 -3.16 23.25
CA ASN A 171 0.20 -4.36 22.61
C ASN A 171 0.05 -4.24 21.09
N MET A 172 0.77 -3.28 20.48
CA MET A 172 0.78 -3.11 19.03
C MET A 172 1.54 -4.27 18.36
N ASP A 173 0.90 -4.94 17.41
CA ASP A 173 1.55 -5.99 16.63
C ASP A 173 2.27 -5.44 15.42
N GLN A 174 1.56 -4.62 14.63
CA GLN A 174 1.95 -4.22 13.29
C GLN A 174 1.39 -2.84 12.94
N LEU A 175 2.13 -2.12 12.11
CA LEU A 175 1.81 -0.77 11.69
C LEU A 175 1.71 -0.69 10.17
N TYR A 176 0.68 -0.01 9.70
CA TYR A 176 0.49 0.36 8.30
C TYR A 176 0.41 1.88 8.20
N GLY A 177 0.93 2.42 7.10
CA GLY A 177 0.86 3.85 6.80
C GLY A 177 0.10 4.08 5.50
N GLN A 178 -0.91 4.96 5.50
CA GLN A 178 -1.41 5.55 4.26
C GLN A 178 -0.68 6.86 4.03
N LEU A 179 0.20 6.86 3.03
CA LEU A 179 0.90 8.04 2.56
C LEU A 179 -0.02 8.84 1.63
N ILE A 180 -0.23 10.10 1.96
CA ILE A 180 -1.03 11.02 1.15
C ILE A 180 -0.07 12.02 0.52
N ALA A 181 0.20 11.87 -0.78
CA ALA A 181 1.11 12.72 -1.53
C ALA A 181 0.37 13.53 -2.60
N SER A 182 1.07 14.50 -3.21
CA SER A 182 0.51 15.28 -4.32
C SER A 182 0.11 14.45 -5.54
N GLU A 183 0.82 13.34 -5.77
CA GLU A 183 0.67 12.45 -6.93
C GLU A 183 -0.36 11.33 -6.71
N GLY A 184 -0.79 11.11 -5.47
CA GLY A 184 -1.74 10.05 -5.13
C GLY A 184 -1.61 9.56 -3.71
N THR A 185 -2.28 8.44 -3.42
CA THR A 185 -2.21 7.79 -2.11
C THR A 185 -1.73 6.36 -2.21
N GLN A 186 -0.96 5.92 -1.23
CA GLN A 186 -0.41 4.58 -1.20
C GLN A 186 -0.43 4.03 0.22
N LEU A 187 -0.76 2.75 0.36
CA LEU A 187 -0.65 2.06 1.62
C LEU A 187 0.71 1.36 1.68
N ILE A 188 1.37 1.42 2.83
CA ILE A 188 2.69 0.81 3.08
C ILE A 188 2.68 0.02 4.38
N PHE A 189 3.45 -1.08 4.40
CA PHE A 189 3.70 -1.83 5.62
C PHE A 189 4.93 -1.32 6.36
N LEU A 190 4.78 -1.03 7.66
CA LEU A 190 5.81 -0.41 8.50
C LEU A 190 6.37 -1.34 9.58
N GLY A 191 5.89 -2.57 9.70
CA GLY A 191 6.34 -3.51 10.75
C GLY A 191 5.94 -3.04 12.14
N LYS A 192 6.83 -3.17 13.13
CA LYS A 192 6.63 -2.68 14.50
C LYS A 192 7.76 -1.71 14.89
N PRO A 193 7.54 -0.38 14.90
CA PRO A 193 8.55 0.57 15.33
C PRO A 193 8.93 0.36 16.81
N GLN A 194 10.21 0.53 17.14
CA GLN A 194 10.75 0.34 18.50
C GLN A 194 10.73 1.63 19.35
N SER A 195 10.40 2.78 18.76
CA SER A 195 10.41 4.10 19.40
C SER A 195 9.14 4.89 19.09
N GLU A 196 8.92 6.02 19.78
CA GLU A 196 7.81 6.99 19.55
C GLU A 196 7.92 7.78 18.23
N GLY A 197 8.31 7.09 17.18
CA GLY A 197 8.49 7.62 15.85
C GLY A 197 9.29 6.65 15.00
N PHE A 198 9.17 6.81 13.69
CA PHE A 198 9.92 6.05 12.71
C PHE A 198 10.26 6.93 11.51
N ASP A 199 11.36 6.58 10.87
CA ASP A 199 11.79 7.19 9.62
C ASP A 199 11.44 6.23 8.48
N PHE A 200 10.91 6.75 7.38
CA PHE A 200 10.75 5.96 6.16
C PHE A 200 11.45 6.64 4.98
N PRO A 201 12.07 5.86 4.08
CA PRO A 201 12.81 6.40 2.95
C PRO A 201 11.87 7.20 2.04
N LYS A 202 12.28 8.42 1.72
CA LYS A 202 11.56 9.28 0.78
C LYS A 202 12.01 8.92 -0.64
N SER A 203 11.07 8.84 -1.57
CA SER A 203 11.44 8.97 -2.98
C SER A 203 11.51 10.45 -3.33
N GLU A 204 12.45 10.86 -4.18
CA GLU A 204 12.62 12.27 -4.58
C GLU A 204 11.34 12.91 -5.15
N LYS A 205 10.33 12.09 -5.51
CA LYS A 205 9.03 12.51 -6.05
C LYS A 205 7.92 12.66 -5.00
N LEU A 206 8.09 12.08 -3.80
CA LEU A 206 7.04 12.01 -2.80
C LEU A 206 6.91 13.35 -2.05
N ASN A 207 6.14 14.27 -2.62
CA ASN A 207 5.67 15.47 -1.91
C ASN A 207 4.52 15.11 -0.96
N LEU A 208 4.89 14.53 0.19
CA LEU A 208 3.98 14.09 1.25
C LEU A 208 3.19 15.29 1.79
N LYS A 209 1.87 15.13 1.90
CA LYS A 209 0.95 16.10 2.47
C LYS A 209 0.49 15.66 3.86
N ASP A 210 0.28 14.36 4.03
CA ASP A 210 -0.22 13.78 5.27
C ASP A 210 0.12 12.29 5.34
N ILE A 211 0.11 11.75 6.56
CA ILE A 211 0.25 10.32 6.82
C ILE A 211 -0.77 9.89 7.87
N LYS A 212 -1.47 8.81 7.57
CA LYS A 212 -2.34 8.13 8.54
C LYS A 212 -1.73 6.80 8.93
N LEU A 213 -1.82 6.47 10.20
CA LEU A 213 -1.27 5.23 10.75
C LEU A 213 -2.40 4.32 11.20
N PHE A 214 -2.26 3.03 10.94
CA PHE A 214 -3.23 2.01 11.32
C PHE A 214 -2.53 0.86 12.02
N THR A 215 -3.15 0.34 13.07
CA THR A 215 -2.60 -0.81 13.78
C THR A 215 -3.67 -1.78 14.26
N LEU A 216 -3.27 -3.05 14.35
CA LEU A 216 -3.99 -4.07 15.08
C LEU A 216 -3.54 -4.04 16.55
N GLN A 217 -4.47 -3.74 17.45
CA GLN A 217 -4.28 -3.89 18.89
C GLN A 217 -4.84 -5.25 19.31
N ARG A 218 -4.06 -6.03 20.07
CA ARG A 218 -4.52 -7.29 20.68
C ARG A 218 -4.99 -7.11 22.10
#